data_AF-A0A0Q6JB90-F1
#
_entry.id   AF-A0A0Q6JB90-F1
#
_cell.length_a   1.000
_cell.length_b   1.000
_cell.length_c   1.000
_cell.angle_alpha   90.00
_cell.angle_beta   90.00
_cell.angle_gamma   90.00
#
_symmetry.space_group_name_H-M   'P 1'
#
loop_
_entity.id
_entity.type
_entity.pdbx_description
1 polymer ?
#
loop_
_entity_poly.entity_id
_entity_poly.type
_entity_poly.pdbx_seq_one_letter_code
_entity_poly.pdbx_strand_id
1 'polypeptide(L)'
;MFDSHVHIIDPRFPLVVNDDYEPEPFTVDDYEAETDGLGVVGGAVVTGSFQGTDQSYLLAALEELGHGWVGVTQLPVDATDDDISALDAAGVRALRFNLRRGVADISSLTEQAIRAHEVAGWHSEFYVDAGLLRSLEPIMSKLPAVSIDHLGMAEEAMPYLLDLVDRGARVKATGFGRISHDPVDAMRRIHAVNPEALMFGTDLPSTRAERRFDVSDLDLVADAVGGDLQAVLFQNARAWYREP
;
A
#
# COMPACT_ATOMS: atom_id res chain seq x y z
N MET A 1 -10.69 -12.13 -4.02
CA MET A 1 -9.76 -11.02 -4.35
C MET A 1 -8.74 -10.85 -3.24
N PHE A 2 -7.62 -10.20 -3.56
CA PHE A 2 -6.59 -9.78 -2.60
C PHE A 2 -6.74 -8.27 -2.39
N ASP A 3 -7.03 -7.84 -1.17
CA ASP A 3 -7.13 -6.41 -0.84
C ASP A 3 -5.75 -5.84 -0.50
N SER A 4 -5.08 -5.22 -1.48
CA SER A 4 -3.70 -4.74 -1.31
C SER A 4 -3.53 -3.51 -0.41
N HIS A 5 -4.61 -2.93 0.13
CA HIS A 5 -4.49 -1.76 0.98
C HIS A 5 -5.68 -1.64 1.92
N VAL A 6 -5.50 -2.00 3.18
CA VAL A 6 -6.47 -1.72 4.25
C VAL A 6 -5.72 -1.25 5.51
N HIS A 7 -6.37 -0.41 6.29
CA HIS A 7 -5.91 -0.03 7.62
C HIS A 7 -6.83 -0.65 8.67
N ILE A 8 -6.28 -1.40 9.63
CA ILE A 8 -7.00 -1.83 10.83
C ILE A 8 -6.63 -0.88 11.96
N ILE A 9 -7.65 -0.32 12.61
CA ILE A 9 -7.55 0.71 13.65
C ILE A 9 -8.22 0.14 14.90
N ASP A 10 -7.44 -0.66 15.62
CA ASP A 10 -7.92 -1.37 16.78
C ASP A 10 -7.71 -0.53 18.06
N PRO A 11 -8.80 -0.21 18.81
CA PRO A 11 -8.73 0.65 19.99
C PRO A 11 -7.96 0.03 21.17
N ARG A 12 -7.57 -1.26 21.10
CA ARG A 12 -6.67 -1.90 22.07
C ARG A 12 -5.25 -1.32 22.03
N PHE A 13 -4.87 -0.69 20.92
CA PHE A 13 -3.51 -0.21 20.66
C PHE A 13 -3.46 1.33 20.58
N PRO A 14 -2.36 1.96 21.02
CA PRO A 14 -2.26 3.41 21.05
C PRO A 14 -2.16 4.00 19.63
N LEU A 15 -2.69 5.21 19.48
CA LEU A 15 -2.52 6.01 18.26
C LEU A 15 -1.72 7.27 18.57
N VAL A 16 -0.96 7.72 17.57
CA VAL A 16 -0.23 8.99 17.54
C VAL A 16 -1.04 9.97 16.71
N VAL A 17 -1.67 10.93 17.39
CA VAL A 17 -2.36 12.05 16.72
C VAL A 17 -1.35 12.83 15.88
N ASN A 18 -1.68 13.05 14.62
CA ASN A 18 -0.89 13.89 13.71
C ASN A 18 -1.81 14.74 12.84
N ASP A 19 -1.38 15.96 12.51
CA ASP A 19 -2.18 16.98 11.81
C ASP A 19 -3.58 17.19 12.43
N ASP A 20 -3.66 17.23 13.76
CA ASP A 20 -4.92 17.39 14.52
C ASP A 20 -6.01 16.36 14.16
N TYR A 21 -5.60 15.17 13.71
CA TYR A 21 -6.51 14.11 13.31
C TYR A 21 -6.18 12.80 14.01
N GLU A 22 -7.22 12.23 14.62
CA GLU A 22 -7.28 10.89 15.20
C GLU A 22 -8.39 10.13 14.47
N PRO A 23 -8.11 8.95 13.90
CA PRO A 23 -9.13 8.17 13.22
C PRO A 23 -10.09 7.51 14.22
N GLU A 24 -11.35 7.33 13.80
CA GLU A 24 -12.27 6.46 14.51
C GLU A 24 -11.81 4.98 14.43
N PRO A 25 -12.15 4.15 15.42
CA PRO A 25 -11.90 2.72 15.36
C PRO A 25 -12.44 2.05 14.10
N PHE A 26 -11.70 1.06 13.60
CA PHE A 26 -12.08 0.21 12.47
C PHE A 26 -11.37 -1.14 12.63
N THR A 27 -12.05 -2.08 13.25
CA THR A 27 -11.53 -3.38 13.65
C THR A 27 -11.54 -4.39 12.50
N VAL A 28 -10.98 -5.59 12.74
CA VAL A 28 -11.10 -6.70 11.80
C VAL A 28 -12.56 -7.07 11.57
N ASP A 29 -13.36 -7.16 12.63
CA ASP A 29 -14.82 -7.40 12.53
C ASP A 29 -15.52 -6.35 11.65
N ASP A 30 -15.17 -5.06 11.80
CA ASP A 30 -15.74 -3.99 10.97
C ASP A 30 -15.36 -4.16 9.48
N TYR A 31 -14.11 -4.52 9.22
CA TYR A 31 -13.61 -4.79 7.87
C TYR A 31 -14.31 -5.99 7.23
N GLU A 32 -14.42 -7.11 7.95
CA GLU A 32 -15.09 -8.31 7.46
C GLU A 32 -16.57 -8.05 7.17
N ALA A 33 -17.25 -7.28 8.02
CA ALA A 33 -18.64 -6.90 7.81
C ALA A 33 -18.83 -6.01 6.58
N GLU A 34 -17.91 -5.06 6.33
CA GLU A 34 -18.01 -4.13 5.21
C GLU A 34 -17.59 -4.75 3.87
N THR A 35 -16.73 -5.77 3.91
CA THR A 35 -16.27 -6.49 2.72
C THR A 35 -17.02 -7.79 2.46
N ASP A 36 -18.08 -8.08 3.24
CA ASP A 36 -18.94 -9.23 3.03
C ASP A 36 -19.48 -9.27 1.59
N GLY A 37 -19.43 -10.45 0.98
CA GLY A 37 -19.82 -10.65 -0.41
C GLY A 37 -18.80 -10.22 -1.48
N LEU A 38 -17.72 -9.53 -1.15
CA LEU A 38 -16.65 -9.18 -2.12
C LEU A 38 -15.71 -10.36 -2.43
N GLY A 39 -15.76 -11.42 -1.61
CA GLY A 39 -14.92 -12.61 -1.78
C GLY A 39 -13.44 -12.30 -1.54
N VAL A 40 -13.13 -11.44 -0.58
CA VAL A 40 -11.76 -11.22 -0.09
C VAL A 40 -11.24 -12.53 0.51
N VAL A 41 -10.05 -12.95 0.09
CA VAL A 41 -9.40 -14.19 0.56
C VAL A 41 -8.02 -13.92 1.18
N GLY A 42 -7.65 -12.64 1.29
CA GLY A 42 -6.35 -12.19 1.70
C GLY A 42 -6.16 -10.71 1.37
N GLY A 43 -5.05 -10.14 1.82
CA GLY A 43 -4.79 -8.73 1.66
C GLY A 43 -3.54 -8.27 2.38
N ALA A 44 -3.31 -6.96 2.33
CA ALA A 44 -2.21 -6.29 3.00
C ALA A 44 -2.75 -5.28 4.02
N VAL A 45 -2.51 -5.55 5.30
CA VAL A 45 -2.75 -4.59 6.37
C VAL A 45 -1.59 -3.61 6.39
N VAL A 46 -1.90 -2.35 6.11
CA VAL A 46 -0.91 -1.30 5.92
C VAL A 46 -0.85 -0.40 7.14
N THR A 47 0.33 -0.15 7.68
CA THR A 47 0.54 0.80 8.77
C THR A 47 0.17 2.22 8.36
N GLY A 48 -0.85 2.74 9.04
CA GLY A 48 -1.27 4.13 8.97
C GLY A 48 -0.27 5.05 9.67
N SER A 49 -0.27 6.32 9.27
CA SER A 49 0.56 7.37 9.90
C SER A 49 0.38 7.50 11.41
N PHE A 50 -0.81 7.17 11.91
CA PHE A 50 -1.20 7.30 13.31
C PHE A 50 -0.77 6.09 14.16
N GLN A 51 -0.24 5.03 13.54
CA GLN A 51 0.35 3.89 14.27
C GLN A 51 1.87 4.02 14.43
N GLY A 52 2.49 4.94 13.67
CA GLY A 52 3.94 5.14 13.71
C GLY A 52 4.69 3.84 13.43
N THR A 53 5.58 3.47 14.33
CA THR A 53 6.40 2.25 14.25
C THR A 53 5.95 1.17 15.22
N ASP A 54 4.74 1.26 15.77
CA ASP A 54 4.18 0.20 16.61
C ASP A 54 3.84 -1.02 15.75
N GLN A 55 4.45 -2.16 16.08
CA GLN A 55 4.23 -3.42 15.37
C GLN A 55 3.10 -4.25 16.02
N SER A 56 2.73 -3.95 17.26
CA SER A 56 1.87 -4.83 18.06
C SER A 56 0.45 -4.94 17.50
N TYR A 57 -0.13 -3.82 17.05
CA TYR A 57 -1.45 -3.83 16.41
C TYR A 57 -1.43 -4.62 15.09
N LEU A 58 -0.36 -4.47 14.30
CA LEU A 58 -0.23 -5.11 13.00
C LEU A 58 -0.17 -6.63 13.15
N LEU A 59 0.66 -7.10 14.09
CA LEU A 59 0.78 -8.52 14.38
C LEU A 59 -0.54 -9.11 14.91
N ALA A 60 -1.26 -8.39 15.77
CA ALA A 60 -2.57 -8.82 16.25
C ALA A 60 -3.61 -8.90 15.12
N ALA A 61 -3.64 -7.90 14.22
CA ALA A 61 -4.54 -7.91 13.07
C ALA A 61 -4.24 -9.09 12.12
N LEU A 62 -2.97 -9.40 11.87
CA LEU A 62 -2.58 -10.55 11.03
C LEU A 62 -2.94 -11.90 11.66
N GLU A 63 -2.79 -12.03 12.98
CA GLU A 63 -3.21 -13.24 13.70
C GLU A 63 -4.73 -13.45 13.60
N GLU A 64 -5.50 -12.38 13.71
CA GLU A 64 -6.97 -12.40 13.66
C GLU A 64 -7.50 -12.67 12.25
N LEU A 65 -6.93 -12.01 11.23
CA LEU A 65 -7.28 -12.20 9.81
C LEU A 65 -6.81 -13.54 9.23
N GLY A 66 -5.71 -14.09 9.74
CA GLY A 66 -5.21 -15.42 9.40
C GLY A 66 -4.56 -15.54 8.02
N HIS A 67 -4.67 -16.73 7.42
CA HIS A 67 -4.00 -17.05 6.15
C HIS A 67 -4.47 -16.13 5.01
N GLY A 68 -3.57 -15.77 4.09
CA GLY A 68 -3.86 -14.84 2.99
C GLY A 68 -3.51 -13.40 3.30
N TRP A 69 -3.22 -13.08 4.55
CA TRP A 69 -2.95 -11.73 5.00
C TRP A 69 -1.48 -11.48 5.29
N VAL A 70 -1.01 -10.30 4.90
CA VAL A 70 0.37 -9.85 5.10
C VAL A 70 0.41 -8.44 5.66
N GLY A 71 1.52 -8.09 6.31
CA GLY A 71 1.73 -6.76 6.85
C GLY A 71 2.59 -5.88 5.96
N VAL A 72 2.29 -4.57 5.94
CA VAL A 72 3.16 -3.51 5.42
C VAL A 72 3.42 -2.52 6.55
N THR A 73 4.66 -2.46 7.03
CA THR A 73 4.97 -1.72 8.26
C THR A 73 5.84 -0.48 8.05
N GLN A 74 5.95 0.37 9.06
CA GLN A 74 7.04 1.34 9.19
C GLN A 74 7.99 0.88 10.28
N LEU A 75 9.29 1.03 10.08
CA LEU A 75 10.31 0.64 11.05
C LEU A 75 10.95 1.87 11.71
N PRO A 76 11.39 1.75 12.97
CA PRO A 76 12.27 2.74 13.55
C PRO A 76 13.63 2.72 12.84
N VAL A 77 14.35 3.85 12.84
CA VAL A 77 15.61 4.00 12.09
C VAL A 77 16.73 3.06 12.56
N ASP A 78 16.63 2.57 13.79
CA ASP A 78 17.58 1.66 14.43
C ASP A 78 17.12 0.19 14.41
N ALA A 79 16.05 -0.14 13.66
CA ALA A 79 15.61 -1.51 13.47
C ALA A 79 16.75 -2.40 12.95
N THR A 80 16.86 -3.59 13.52
CA THR A 80 17.92 -4.56 13.23
C THR A 80 17.50 -5.58 12.15
N ASP A 81 18.45 -6.38 11.67
CA ASP A 81 18.15 -7.48 10.74
C ASP A 81 17.29 -8.55 11.43
N ASP A 82 17.49 -8.74 12.73
CA ASP A 82 16.70 -9.65 13.56
C ASP A 82 15.27 -9.16 13.69
N ASP A 83 15.04 -7.84 13.85
CA ASP A 83 13.70 -7.26 13.88
C ASP A 83 12.96 -7.48 12.55
N ILE A 84 13.65 -7.23 11.42
CA ILE A 84 13.10 -7.45 10.07
C ILE A 84 12.77 -8.94 9.87
N SER A 85 13.69 -9.83 10.24
CA SER A 85 13.51 -11.28 10.11
C SER A 85 12.36 -11.81 10.97
N ALA A 86 12.20 -11.28 12.19
CA ALA A 86 11.10 -11.63 13.09
C ALA A 86 9.74 -11.19 12.52
N LEU A 87 9.67 -9.98 11.97
CA LEU A 87 8.45 -9.47 11.32
C LEU A 87 8.14 -10.25 10.04
N ASP A 88 9.15 -10.64 9.26
CA ASP A 88 8.95 -11.46 8.06
C ASP A 88 8.39 -12.85 8.43
N ALA A 89 8.91 -13.49 9.48
CA ALA A 89 8.36 -14.73 9.99
C ALA A 89 6.91 -14.60 10.47
N ALA A 90 6.50 -13.40 10.90
CA ALA A 90 5.14 -13.09 11.32
C ALA A 90 4.21 -12.64 10.18
N GLY A 91 4.67 -12.66 8.91
CA GLY A 91 3.86 -12.36 7.74
C GLY A 91 3.97 -10.92 7.21
N VAL A 92 4.87 -10.10 7.74
CA VAL A 92 5.19 -8.79 7.14
C VAL A 92 5.99 -8.99 5.85
N ARG A 93 5.67 -8.22 4.81
CA ARG A 93 6.24 -8.38 3.47
C ARG A 93 6.77 -7.10 2.84
N ALA A 94 6.58 -5.96 3.49
CA ALA A 94 6.93 -4.66 2.94
C ALA A 94 7.18 -3.60 4.00
N LEU A 95 7.99 -2.62 3.60
CA LEU A 95 8.28 -1.40 4.36
C LEU A 95 7.56 -0.22 3.69
N ARG A 96 6.85 0.60 4.48
CA ARG A 96 6.12 1.77 4.01
C ARG A 96 6.86 3.06 4.36
N PHE A 97 6.92 3.96 3.40
CA PHE A 97 7.38 5.33 3.58
C PHE A 97 6.25 6.32 3.29
N ASN A 98 5.76 6.97 4.34
CA ASN A 98 4.76 8.03 4.22
C ASN A 98 5.44 9.40 4.15
N LEU A 99 5.69 9.87 2.93
CA LEU A 99 6.45 11.09 2.69
C LEU A 99 5.59 12.34 2.54
N ARG A 100 4.26 12.18 2.46
CA ARG A 100 3.32 13.31 2.45
C ARG A 100 3.37 14.13 3.75
N ARG A 101 3.89 13.56 4.84
CA ARG A 101 3.84 14.15 6.20
C ARG A 101 5.21 14.36 6.84
N GLY A 102 6.28 14.29 6.05
CA GLY A 102 7.64 14.57 6.51
C GLY A 102 8.67 14.16 5.47
N VAL A 103 9.70 14.99 5.31
CA VAL A 103 10.87 14.61 4.51
C VAL A 103 11.74 13.76 5.42
N ALA A 104 11.60 12.44 5.32
CA ALA A 104 12.63 11.54 5.82
C ALA A 104 13.96 11.90 5.17
N ASP A 105 15.07 11.76 5.89
CA ASP A 105 16.39 11.77 5.25
C ASP A 105 16.39 10.68 4.17
N ILE A 106 16.45 11.13 2.92
CA ILE A 106 16.39 10.28 1.73
C ILE A 106 17.48 9.20 1.78
N SER A 107 18.63 9.53 2.38
CA SER A 107 19.75 8.59 2.55
C SER A 107 19.35 7.44 3.48
N SER A 108 18.88 7.77 4.69
CA SER A 108 18.38 6.77 5.65
C SER A 108 17.21 5.94 5.10
N LEU A 109 16.29 6.57 4.37
CA LEU A 109 15.20 5.86 3.68
C LEU A 109 15.73 4.83 2.71
N THR A 110 16.69 5.23 1.86
CA THR A 110 17.28 4.36 0.84
C THR A 110 18.04 3.20 1.49
N GLU A 111 18.78 3.47 2.55
CA GLU A 111 19.49 2.44 3.33
C GLU A 111 18.51 1.43 3.95
N GLN A 112 17.42 1.89 4.58
CA GLN A 112 16.40 0.99 5.14
C GLN A 112 15.69 0.17 4.07
N ALA A 113 15.35 0.79 2.93
CA ALA A 113 14.72 0.12 1.80
C ALA A 113 15.59 -1.02 1.24
N ILE A 114 16.88 -0.74 1.02
CA ILE A 114 17.85 -1.74 0.54
C ILE A 114 18.01 -2.86 1.57
N ARG A 115 18.20 -2.50 2.84
CA ARG A 115 18.40 -3.48 3.93
C ARG A 115 17.20 -4.41 4.11
N ALA A 116 15.99 -3.87 4.12
CA ALA A 116 14.76 -4.68 4.23
C ALA A 116 14.62 -5.66 3.05
N HIS A 117 15.02 -5.23 1.85
CA HIS A 117 15.05 -6.12 0.70
C HIS A 117 16.14 -7.20 0.80
N GLU A 118 17.34 -6.86 1.25
CA GLU A 118 18.44 -7.83 1.40
C GLU A 118 18.14 -8.90 2.46
N VAL A 119 17.52 -8.50 3.58
CA VAL A 119 17.23 -9.42 4.70
C VAL A 119 16.02 -10.30 4.41
N ALA A 120 14.93 -9.71 3.90
CA ALA A 120 13.64 -10.39 3.84
C ALA A 120 12.97 -10.32 2.45
N GLY A 121 13.62 -9.75 1.44
CA GLY A 121 13.07 -9.55 0.10
C GLY A 121 11.89 -8.57 0.05
N TRP A 122 11.74 -7.73 1.07
CA TRP A 122 10.64 -6.76 1.16
C TRP A 122 10.72 -5.73 0.02
N HIS A 123 9.56 -5.27 -0.44
CA HIS A 123 9.49 -4.09 -1.29
C HIS A 123 9.25 -2.83 -0.44
N SER A 124 9.55 -1.68 -1.03
CA SER A 124 9.28 -0.37 -0.45
C SER A 124 8.00 0.21 -1.04
N GLU A 125 7.02 0.48 -0.17
CA GLU A 125 5.74 1.10 -0.50
C GLU A 125 5.79 2.59 -0.20
N PHE A 126 5.41 3.43 -1.17
CA PHE A 126 5.48 4.88 -1.02
C PHE A 126 4.12 5.54 -1.11
N TYR A 127 3.80 6.30 -0.07
CA TYR A 127 2.75 7.30 -0.12
C TYR A 127 3.36 8.70 -0.30
N VAL A 128 3.19 9.26 -1.49
CA VAL A 128 3.96 10.40 -2.00
C VAL A 128 3.07 11.28 -2.89
N ASP A 129 3.23 12.61 -2.80
CA ASP A 129 2.55 13.56 -3.69
C ASP A 129 3.29 13.73 -5.03
N ALA A 130 2.63 14.34 -6.02
CA ALA A 130 3.19 14.52 -7.37
C ALA A 130 4.50 15.29 -7.41
N GLY A 131 4.64 16.33 -6.57
CA GLY A 131 5.82 17.17 -6.53
C GLY A 131 7.03 16.40 -6.03
N LEU A 132 6.83 15.60 -4.98
CA LEU A 132 7.87 14.79 -4.39
C LEU A 132 8.17 13.53 -5.23
N LEU A 133 7.17 12.92 -5.88
CA LEU A 133 7.40 11.79 -6.79
C LEU A 133 8.36 12.19 -7.91
N ARG A 134 8.18 13.37 -8.50
CA ARG A 134 9.10 13.93 -9.50
C ARG A 134 10.54 14.00 -9.01
N SER A 135 10.74 14.40 -7.75
CA SER A 135 12.08 14.56 -7.18
C SER A 135 12.71 13.22 -6.77
N LEU A 136 11.89 12.25 -6.35
CA LEU A 136 12.35 10.97 -5.83
C LEU A 136 12.37 9.84 -6.86
N GLU A 137 11.73 10.00 -8.03
CA GLU A 137 11.74 9.01 -9.10
C GLU A 137 13.16 8.48 -9.39
N PRO A 138 14.21 9.31 -9.57
CA PRO A 138 15.56 8.82 -9.87
C PRO A 138 16.21 7.99 -8.75
N ILE A 139 15.65 8.05 -7.55
CA ILE A 139 16.09 7.31 -6.36
C ILE A 139 15.27 6.03 -6.25
N MET A 140 13.95 6.14 -6.36
CA MET A 140 13.02 5.01 -6.38
C MET A 140 13.37 4.03 -7.50
N SER A 141 13.77 4.51 -8.68
CA SER A 141 14.18 3.67 -9.81
C SER A 141 15.47 2.87 -9.58
N LYS A 142 16.20 3.13 -8.49
CA LYS A 142 17.38 2.36 -8.07
C LYS A 142 17.09 1.40 -6.91
N LEU A 143 15.92 1.51 -6.30
CA LEU A 143 15.49 0.58 -5.26
C LEU A 143 15.14 -0.77 -5.89
N PRO A 144 15.34 -1.87 -5.16
CA PRO A 144 15.19 -3.21 -5.73
C PRO A 144 13.73 -3.57 -6.06
N ALA A 145 12.76 -3.10 -5.28
CA ALA A 145 11.34 -3.33 -5.49
C ALA A 145 10.52 -2.19 -4.89
N VAL A 146 9.65 -1.58 -5.70
CA VAL A 146 8.89 -0.37 -5.34
C VAL A 146 7.41 -0.55 -5.65
N SER A 147 6.55 -0.10 -4.74
CA SER A 147 5.14 0.14 -5.03
C SER A 147 4.73 1.57 -4.69
N ILE A 148 3.82 2.14 -5.47
CA ILE A 148 3.29 3.50 -5.29
C ILE A 148 1.80 3.43 -4.93
N ASP A 149 1.42 4.12 -3.85
CA ASP A 149 0.04 4.19 -3.38
C ASP A 149 -0.85 5.05 -4.31
N HIS A 150 -2.13 4.70 -4.37
CA HIS A 150 -3.24 5.51 -4.89
C HIS A 150 -3.00 6.15 -6.27
N LEU A 151 -2.54 5.36 -7.24
CA LEU A 151 -2.36 5.81 -8.63
C LEU A 151 -1.50 7.10 -8.78
N GLY A 152 -0.55 7.32 -7.86
CA GLY A 152 0.30 8.52 -7.88
C GLY A 152 -0.44 9.83 -7.56
N MET A 153 -1.67 9.76 -7.02
CA MET A 153 -2.48 10.87 -6.46
C MET A 153 -2.94 11.98 -7.43
N ALA A 154 -2.09 12.48 -8.34
CA ALA A 154 -2.40 13.60 -9.22
C ALA A 154 -1.81 13.43 -10.63
N GLU A 155 -2.43 14.04 -11.65
CA GLU A 155 -2.07 13.86 -13.07
C GLU A 155 -0.63 14.29 -13.35
N GLU A 156 -0.14 15.30 -12.61
CA GLU A 156 1.24 15.80 -12.73
C GLU A 156 2.28 14.74 -12.35
N ALA A 157 1.89 13.73 -11.56
CA ALA A 157 2.74 12.61 -11.17
C ALA A 157 2.88 11.56 -12.29
N MET A 158 1.90 11.51 -13.21
CA MET A 158 1.72 10.39 -14.12
C MET A 158 2.95 10.09 -14.99
N PRO A 159 3.64 11.08 -15.60
CA PRO A 159 4.85 10.78 -16.39
C PRO A 159 5.95 10.06 -15.59
N TYR A 160 6.14 10.42 -14.32
CA TYR A 160 7.15 9.82 -13.45
C TYR A 160 6.69 8.45 -12.94
N LEU A 161 5.40 8.30 -12.65
CA LEU A 161 4.81 7.02 -12.29
C LEU A 161 4.97 6.00 -13.42
N LEU A 162 4.73 6.40 -14.67
CA LEU A 162 4.88 5.52 -15.82
C LEU A 162 6.34 5.13 -16.07
N ASP A 163 7.33 6.00 -15.81
CA ASP A 163 8.76 5.63 -15.89
C ASP A 163 9.12 4.58 -14.82
N LEU A 164 8.61 4.72 -13.60
CA LEU A 164 8.77 3.71 -12.56
C LEU A 164 8.12 2.38 -12.93
N VAL A 165 6.92 2.42 -13.53
CA VAL A 165 6.18 1.23 -13.96
C VAL A 165 6.91 0.49 -15.09
N ASP A 166 7.49 1.23 -16.04
CA ASP A 166 8.33 0.66 -17.11
C ASP A 166 9.54 -0.10 -16.55
N ARG A 167 10.05 0.34 -15.38
CA ARG A 167 11.13 -0.30 -14.63
C ARG A 167 10.67 -1.38 -13.65
N GLY A 168 9.38 -1.71 -13.65
CA GLY A 168 8.81 -2.80 -12.85
C GLY A 168 8.20 -2.40 -11.52
N ALA A 169 8.02 -1.10 -11.23
CA ALA A 169 7.27 -0.68 -10.04
C ALA A 169 5.80 -1.14 -10.12
N ARG A 170 5.23 -1.48 -8.97
CA ARG A 170 3.79 -1.73 -8.83
C ARG A 170 3.05 -0.46 -8.42
N VAL A 171 1.76 -0.42 -8.69
CA VAL A 171 0.89 0.71 -8.35
C VAL A 171 -0.40 0.20 -7.76
N LYS A 172 -0.81 0.76 -6.63
CA LYS A 172 -2.07 0.39 -5.98
C LYS A 172 -3.25 1.14 -6.59
N ALA A 173 -4.14 0.41 -7.25
CA ALA A 173 -5.45 0.88 -7.70
C ALA A 173 -6.40 0.95 -6.49
N THR A 174 -6.27 2.05 -5.74
CA THR A 174 -6.85 2.26 -4.41
C THR A 174 -7.17 3.74 -4.22
N GLY A 175 -7.95 4.09 -3.19
CA GLY A 175 -8.05 5.48 -2.71
C GLY A 175 -8.65 6.44 -3.73
N PHE A 176 -9.60 6.01 -4.56
CA PHE A 176 -10.20 6.83 -5.63
C PHE A 176 -10.91 8.09 -5.11
N GLY A 177 -11.28 8.14 -3.82
CA GLY A 177 -11.77 9.35 -3.15
C GLY A 177 -10.67 10.33 -2.71
N ARG A 178 -9.41 10.12 -3.08
CA ARG A 178 -8.26 10.96 -2.69
C ARG A 178 -7.47 11.52 -3.87
N ILE A 179 -7.67 10.95 -5.05
CA ILE A 179 -6.97 11.32 -6.26
C ILE A 179 -7.63 12.53 -6.92
N SER A 180 -6.86 13.32 -7.65
CA SER A 180 -7.36 14.50 -8.37
C SER A 180 -7.35 14.31 -9.90
N HIS A 181 -7.40 13.06 -10.37
CA HIS A 181 -7.41 12.68 -11.79
C HIS A 181 -8.44 11.57 -12.05
N ASP A 182 -8.66 11.25 -13.32
CA ASP A 182 -9.57 10.17 -13.73
C ASP A 182 -8.92 8.80 -13.45
N PRO A 183 -9.45 8.00 -12.50
CA PRO A 183 -8.88 6.71 -12.16
C PRO A 183 -8.87 5.73 -13.33
N VAL A 184 -9.86 5.80 -14.23
CA VAL A 184 -9.98 4.88 -15.36
C VAL A 184 -8.90 5.17 -16.40
N ASP A 185 -8.69 6.45 -16.74
CA ASP A 185 -7.59 6.85 -17.65
C ASP A 185 -6.22 6.52 -17.05
N ALA A 186 -6.00 6.83 -15.77
CA ALA A 186 -4.76 6.54 -15.06
C ALA A 186 -4.45 5.04 -15.07
N MET A 187 -5.41 4.18 -14.69
CA MET A 187 -5.23 2.73 -14.72
C MET A 187 -4.98 2.22 -16.14
N ARG A 188 -5.69 2.72 -17.16
CA ARG A 188 -5.43 2.33 -18.56
C ARG A 188 -4.00 2.63 -18.99
N ARG A 189 -3.47 3.80 -18.64
CA ARG A 189 -2.10 4.21 -18.99
C ARG A 189 -1.06 3.37 -18.26
N ILE A 190 -1.24 3.11 -16.97
CA ILE A 190 -0.36 2.24 -16.18
C ILE A 190 -0.37 0.80 -16.74
N HIS A 191 -1.56 0.25 -16.95
CA HIS A 191 -1.75 -1.10 -17.48
C HIS A 191 -1.14 -1.26 -18.88
N ALA A 192 -1.24 -0.24 -19.72
CA ALA A 192 -0.64 -0.25 -21.06
C ALA A 192 0.90 -0.31 -21.04
N VAL A 193 1.55 0.24 -20.00
CA VAL A 193 3.00 0.11 -19.82
C VAL A 193 3.35 -1.27 -19.29
N ASN A 194 2.65 -1.73 -18.25
CA ASN A 194 2.89 -3.04 -17.65
C ASN A 194 1.59 -3.62 -17.05
N PRO A 195 1.01 -4.68 -17.65
CA PRO A 195 -0.23 -5.31 -17.16
C PRO A 195 -0.15 -5.85 -15.73
N GLU A 196 1.06 -6.18 -15.26
CA GLU A 196 1.28 -6.68 -13.91
C GLU A 196 1.40 -5.57 -12.85
N ALA A 197 1.44 -4.30 -13.26
CA ALA A 197 1.74 -3.20 -12.34
C ALA A 197 0.60 -2.91 -11.35
N LEU A 198 -0.65 -3.06 -11.79
CA LEU A 198 -1.82 -2.68 -10.98
C LEU A 198 -2.15 -3.77 -9.95
N MET A 199 -2.36 -3.32 -8.70
CA MET A 199 -2.85 -4.13 -7.59
C MET A 199 -4.05 -3.41 -6.97
N PHE A 200 -5.22 -4.04 -6.91
CA PHE A 200 -6.39 -3.43 -6.31
C PHE A 200 -6.33 -3.46 -4.78
N GLY A 201 -6.90 -2.46 -4.12
CA GLY A 201 -7.25 -2.53 -2.70
C GLY A 201 -8.34 -1.52 -2.36
N THR A 202 -8.97 -1.70 -1.21
CA THR A 202 -10.13 -0.89 -0.80
C THR A 202 -9.72 0.47 -0.25
N ASP A 203 -8.54 0.58 0.37
CA ASP A 203 -8.15 1.72 1.21
C ASP A 203 -9.15 1.97 2.36
N LEU A 204 -9.85 0.93 2.84
CA LEU A 204 -10.72 1.07 4.01
C LEU A 204 -9.89 1.37 5.29
N PRO A 205 -10.41 2.19 6.22
CA PRO A 205 -11.72 2.86 6.23
C PRO A 205 -11.69 4.24 5.55
N SER A 206 -10.77 4.46 4.62
CA SER A 206 -10.63 5.68 3.82
C SER A 206 -10.36 6.93 4.67
N THR A 207 -9.53 6.78 5.71
CA THR A 207 -9.18 7.86 6.64
C THR A 207 -8.67 9.10 5.92
N ARG A 208 -9.36 10.24 6.00
CA ARG A 208 -9.02 11.51 5.29
C ARG A 208 -9.22 11.48 3.77
N ALA A 209 -9.98 10.55 3.21
CA ALA A 209 -10.44 10.64 1.83
C ALA A 209 -11.67 11.56 1.73
N GLU A 210 -11.87 12.19 0.58
CA GLU A 210 -13.10 12.95 0.32
C GLU A 210 -14.31 12.01 0.19
N ARG A 211 -14.06 10.79 -0.33
CA ARG A 211 -15.06 9.74 -0.47
C ARG A 211 -14.49 8.42 0.05
N ARG A 212 -15.32 7.67 0.77
CA ARG A 212 -15.03 6.29 1.19
C ARG A 212 -15.04 5.34 -0.02
N PHE A 213 -14.31 4.23 0.08
CA PHE A 213 -14.48 3.10 -0.83
C PHE A 213 -15.97 2.76 -1.05
N ASP A 214 -16.31 2.47 -2.30
CA ASP A 214 -17.63 1.97 -2.68
C ASP A 214 -17.46 0.75 -3.58
N VAL A 215 -18.36 -0.23 -3.49
CA VAL A 215 -18.26 -1.46 -4.29
C VAL A 215 -18.28 -1.17 -5.80
N SER A 216 -18.94 -0.09 -6.23
CA SER A 216 -18.92 0.36 -7.63
C SER A 216 -17.54 0.83 -8.12
N ASP A 217 -16.56 1.02 -7.23
CA ASP A 217 -15.17 1.25 -7.62
C ASP A 217 -14.57 0.05 -8.37
N LEU A 218 -15.11 -1.16 -8.17
CA LEU A 218 -14.73 -2.34 -8.95
C LEU A 218 -15.12 -2.21 -10.43
N ASP A 219 -16.20 -1.50 -10.73
CA ASP A 219 -16.63 -1.24 -12.11
C ASP A 219 -15.61 -0.32 -12.82
N LEU A 220 -15.02 0.63 -12.09
CA LEU A 220 -13.96 1.50 -12.64
C LEU A 220 -12.70 0.70 -13.01
N VAL A 221 -12.34 -0.29 -12.17
CA VAL A 221 -11.21 -1.18 -12.47
C VAL A 221 -11.54 -2.04 -13.69
N ALA A 222 -12.74 -2.62 -13.74
CA ALA A 222 -13.21 -3.43 -14.88
C ALA A 222 -13.19 -2.63 -16.19
N ASP A 223 -13.65 -1.37 -16.16
CA ASP A 223 -13.65 -0.47 -17.31
C ASP A 223 -12.24 -0.10 -17.77
N ALA A 224 -11.27 -0.08 -16.85
CA ALA A 224 -9.88 0.25 -17.17
C ALA A 224 -9.11 -0.91 -17.80
N VAL A 225 -9.23 -2.12 -17.25
CA VAL A 225 -8.37 -3.27 -17.61
C VAL A 225 -9.09 -4.39 -18.36
N GLY A 226 -10.42 -4.38 -18.40
CA GLY A 226 -11.23 -5.35 -19.14
C GLY A 226 -10.95 -6.79 -18.74
N GLY A 227 -10.40 -7.57 -19.69
CA GLY A 227 -10.13 -9.00 -19.51
C GLY A 227 -9.12 -9.34 -18.40
N ASP A 228 -8.29 -8.36 -18.01
CA ASP A 228 -7.24 -8.53 -17.00
C ASP A 228 -7.73 -8.21 -15.58
N LEU A 229 -9.03 -8.01 -15.38
CA LEU A 229 -9.62 -7.68 -14.08
C LEU A 229 -9.19 -8.65 -12.96
N GLN A 230 -9.22 -9.95 -13.21
CA GLN A 230 -8.81 -10.93 -12.21
C GLN A 230 -7.35 -10.75 -11.79
N ALA A 231 -6.45 -10.46 -12.75
CA ALA A 231 -5.03 -10.22 -12.48
C ALA A 231 -4.85 -9.06 -11.51
N VAL A 232 -5.56 -7.96 -11.73
CA VAL A 232 -5.51 -6.76 -10.87
C VAL A 232 -6.16 -6.99 -9.50
N LEU A 233 -7.26 -7.74 -9.45
CA LEU A 233 -7.97 -8.04 -8.20
C LEU A 233 -7.30 -9.15 -7.36
N PHE A 234 -6.35 -9.91 -7.91
CA PHE A 234 -5.79 -11.05 -7.20
C PHE A 234 -4.34 -11.40 -7.57
N GLN A 235 -4.07 -11.85 -8.80
CA GLN A 235 -2.78 -12.48 -9.11
C GLN A 235 -1.58 -11.53 -8.95
N ASN A 236 -1.71 -10.28 -9.40
CA ASN A 236 -0.61 -9.31 -9.35
C ASN A 236 -0.18 -9.05 -7.90
N ALA A 237 -1.16 -8.80 -7.02
CA ALA A 237 -0.88 -8.54 -5.61
C ALA A 237 -0.33 -9.78 -4.91
N ARG A 238 -0.93 -10.96 -5.11
CA ARG A 238 -0.46 -12.21 -4.50
C ARG A 238 1.00 -12.51 -4.86
N ALA A 239 1.36 -12.36 -6.14
CA ALA A 239 2.73 -12.53 -6.60
C ALA A 239 3.68 -11.49 -5.99
N TRP A 240 3.26 -10.22 -5.94
CA TRP A 240 4.07 -9.13 -5.41
C TRP A 240 4.36 -9.24 -3.90
N TYR A 241 3.35 -9.60 -3.11
CA TYR A 241 3.47 -9.77 -1.68
C TYR A 241 4.14 -11.10 -1.28
N ARG A 242 4.40 -12.00 -2.23
CA ARG A 242 4.99 -13.32 -1.97
C ARG A 242 4.17 -14.08 -0.93
N GLU A 243 2.85 -13.97 -1.06
CA GLU A 243 1.90 -14.69 -0.24
C GLU A 243 1.92 -16.17 -0.68
N PRO A 244 2.20 -17.12 0.25
CA PRO A 244 2.41 -18.53 -0.09
C PRO A 244 1.19 -19.27 -0.68
#